data_AF-A0A965IS22-F1
#
_entry.id   AF-A0A965IS22-F1
#
_cell.length_a   1.000
_cell.length_b   1.000
_cell.length_c   1.000
_cell.angle_alpha   90.00
_cell.angle_beta   90.00
_cell.angle_gamma   90.00
#
_symmetry.space_group_name_H-M   'P 1'
#
loop_
_entity.id
_entity.type
_entity.pdbx_description
1 polymer ?
#
loop_
_entity_poly.entity_id
_entity_poly.type
_entity_poly.pdbx_seq_one_letter_code
_entity_poly.pdbx_strand_id
1 'polypeptide(L)'
;MRKTLGFAAIACLALAACGGGSAASDTTAAAKTVNPEYADFCLVAQELDQASSSTHGNDPMAMSDPVKMEAAWKTIMESSQKLLDESPLAVKGDVKLMLDGMKAMDKIYATYKYNLSEMKAVPQVAEDLNAILADKTIASASERFKSFMSANCGL
;
A
#
# COMPACT_ATOMS: atom_id res chain seq x y z
N MET A 1 -24.72 -8.53 16.62
CA MET A 1 -23.25 -8.64 16.38
C MET A 1 -22.93 -7.85 15.11
N ARG A 2 -22.55 -6.57 15.26
CA ARG A 2 -22.17 -5.72 14.12
C ARG A 2 -20.72 -6.05 13.77
N LYS A 3 -20.51 -6.88 12.75
CA LYS A 3 -19.18 -7.06 12.15
C LYS A 3 -18.90 -5.80 11.33
N THR A 4 -18.05 -4.93 11.87
CA THR A 4 -17.39 -3.88 11.11
C THR A 4 -16.61 -4.55 9.99
N LEU A 5 -17.15 -4.54 8.77
CA LEU A 5 -16.40 -4.77 7.54
C LEU A 5 -15.46 -3.57 7.37
N GLY A 6 -14.36 -3.59 8.11
CA GLY A 6 -13.25 -2.67 7.91
C GLY A 6 -12.63 -2.99 6.57
N PHE A 7 -12.65 -2.03 5.65
CA PHE A 7 -11.88 -2.03 4.42
C PHE A 7 -10.38 -1.98 4.78
N ALA A 8 -9.83 -3.10 5.21
CA ALA A 8 -8.41 -3.29 5.48
C ALA A 8 -7.77 -3.96 4.26
N ALA A 9 -7.65 -3.23 3.15
CA ALA A 9 -7.03 -3.74 1.92
C ALA A 9 -6.11 -2.73 1.22
N ILE A 10 -5.73 -1.65 1.91
CA ILE A 10 -4.57 -0.81 1.55
C ILE A 10 -3.66 -0.73 2.79
N ALA A 11 -3.51 -1.84 3.49
CA ALA A 11 -2.68 -1.95 4.69
C ALA A 11 -1.42 -2.81 4.46
N CYS A 12 -1.20 -3.35 3.25
CA CYS A 12 0.03 -4.10 2.97
C CYS A 12 1.26 -3.22 2.72
N LEU A 13 1.05 -1.91 2.47
CA LEU A 13 2.08 -0.88 2.50
C LEU A 13 2.02 -0.03 3.77
N ALA A 14 1.10 -0.30 4.70
CA ALA A 14 1.17 0.28 6.02
C ALA A 14 2.31 -0.42 6.77
N LEU A 15 3.50 0.16 6.65
CA LEU A 15 4.59 -0.05 7.58
C LEU A 15 4.00 -0.02 8.98
N ALA A 16 4.10 -1.12 9.70
CA ALA A 16 3.56 -1.25 11.04
C ALA A 16 4.35 -0.34 12.00
N ALA A 17 4.11 0.97 11.97
CA ALA A 17 4.40 1.87 13.07
C ALA A 17 3.24 1.79 14.09
N CYS A 18 3.01 0.59 14.62
CA CYS A 18 2.22 0.41 15.84
C CYS A 18 3.20 0.34 17.01
N GLY A 19 3.31 1.43 17.75
CA GLY A 19 4.12 1.53 18.96
C GLY A 19 3.56 2.54 19.94
N GLY A 20 2.24 2.51 20.17
CA GLY A 20 1.61 3.23 21.27
C GLY A 20 1.82 2.48 22.58
N GLY A 21 2.69 2.99 23.44
CA GLY A 21 2.89 2.47 24.80
C GLY A 21 3.74 3.42 25.64
N SER A 22 3.10 4.25 26.46
CA SER A 22 3.77 4.99 27.52
C SER A 22 4.37 4.02 28.54
N ALA A 23 5.64 3.68 28.40
CA ALA A 23 6.51 3.22 29.47
C ALA A 23 7.95 3.48 29.02
N ALA A 24 8.66 4.31 29.78
CA ALA A 24 10.09 4.49 29.62
C ALA A 24 10.78 3.13 29.73
N SER A 25 11.43 2.69 28.67
CA SER A 25 12.42 1.62 28.71
C SER A 25 13.35 1.84 27.53
N ASP A 26 14.58 2.23 27.87
CA ASP A 26 15.69 2.39 26.96
C ASP A 26 15.77 1.23 25.96
N THR A 27 15.49 1.54 24.70
CA THR A 27 15.99 0.74 23.58
C THR A 27 16.55 1.74 22.59
N THR A 28 17.87 1.78 22.52
CA THR A 28 18.61 2.29 21.38
C THR A 28 18.19 1.49 20.15
N ALA A 29 17.05 1.87 19.54
CA ALA A 29 16.76 1.52 18.17
C ALA A 29 17.87 2.17 17.35
N ALA A 30 18.90 1.40 17.00
CA ALA A 30 19.88 1.83 16.03
C ALA A 30 19.08 2.33 14.83
N ALA A 31 19.19 3.62 14.50
CA ALA A 31 18.62 4.14 13.27
C ALA A 31 19.19 3.27 12.15
N LYS A 32 18.37 2.39 11.58
CA LYS A 32 18.80 1.54 10.47
C LYS A 32 19.21 2.50 9.37
N THR A 33 20.52 2.60 9.16
CA THR A 33 21.09 3.52 8.20
C THR A 33 20.67 3.04 6.82
N VAL A 34 20.11 3.94 6.02
CA VAL A 34 19.78 3.65 4.62
C VAL A 34 21.06 3.18 3.93
N ASN A 35 20.98 2.03 3.26
CA ASN A 35 22.06 1.52 2.43
C ASN A 35 22.30 2.53 1.29
N PRO A 36 23.49 3.15 1.17
CA PRO A 36 23.76 4.16 0.16
C PRO A 36 23.53 3.68 -1.28
N GLU A 37 23.69 2.38 -1.54
CA GLU A 37 23.42 1.78 -2.86
C GLU A 37 21.96 1.95 -3.29
N TYR A 38 21.04 2.01 -2.32
CA TYR A 38 19.60 2.04 -2.57
C TYR A 38 18.95 3.36 -2.12
N ALA A 39 19.73 4.41 -1.88
CA ALA A 39 19.24 5.66 -1.29
C ALA A 39 18.07 6.28 -2.09
N ASP A 40 18.19 6.39 -3.41
CA ASP A 40 17.14 6.97 -4.27
C ASP A 40 15.87 6.12 -4.27
N PHE A 41 16.02 4.79 -4.36
CA PHE A 41 14.90 3.86 -4.26
C PHE A 41 14.19 3.95 -2.89
N CYS A 42 14.96 4.05 -1.80
CA CYS A 42 14.41 4.18 -0.45
C CYS A 42 13.66 5.51 -0.25
N LEU A 43 14.13 6.60 -0.86
CA LEU A 43 13.42 7.90 -0.86
C LEU A 43 12.07 7.78 -1.60
N VAL A 44 12.05 7.16 -2.77
CA VAL A 44 10.81 6.96 -3.53
C VAL A 44 9.82 6.08 -2.76
N ALA A 45 10.30 5.04 -2.07
CA ALA A 45 9.44 4.21 -1.23
C ALA A 45 8.83 5.00 -0.05
N GLN A 46 9.59 5.92 0.54
CA GLN A 46 9.09 6.80 1.60
C GLN A 46 8.05 7.80 1.09
N GLU A 47 8.24 8.36 -0.11
CA GLU A 47 7.26 9.22 -0.78
C GLU A 47 5.94 8.45 -1.02
N LEU A 48 6.02 7.20 -1.46
CA LEU A 48 4.83 6.36 -1.66
C LEU A 48 4.08 6.07 -0.35
N ASP A 49 4.78 5.80 0.74
CA ASP A 49 4.18 5.58 2.07
C ASP A 49 3.44 6.83 2.56
N GLN A 50 4.04 8.02 2.36
CA GLN A 50 3.39 9.30 2.66
C GLN A 50 2.16 9.55 1.78
N ALA A 51 2.26 9.28 0.48
CA ALA A 51 1.13 9.42 -0.44
C ALA A 51 -0.03 8.53 0.00
N SER A 52 0.24 7.25 0.31
CA SER A 52 -0.75 6.25 0.70
C SER A 52 -1.42 6.56 2.05
N SER A 53 -0.66 7.09 3.02
CA SER A 53 -1.17 7.46 4.34
C SER A 53 -1.96 8.78 4.35
N SER A 54 -1.54 9.75 3.52
CA SER A 54 -2.18 11.08 3.44
C SER A 54 -3.60 11.04 2.85
N THR A 55 -3.88 10.09 1.96
CA THR A 55 -5.17 9.94 1.27
C THR A 55 -6.34 9.58 2.19
N HIS A 56 -6.07 9.12 3.42
CA HIS A 56 -7.11 8.68 4.36
C HIS A 56 -7.21 9.55 5.62
N GLY A 57 -6.16 10.30 5.97
CA GLY A 57 -6.04 10.96 7.28
C GLY A 57 -6.70 12.35 7.40
N ASN A 58 -6.78 13.12 6.31
CA ASN A 58 -7.16 14.54 6.38
C ASN A 58 -8.65 14.82 6.09
N ASP A 59 -9.36 13.89 5.45
CA ASP A 59 -10.81 13.99 5.18
C ASP A 59 -11.41 12.57 5.16
N PRO A 60 -11.99 12.10 6.27
CA PRO A 60 -12.60 10.76 6.34
C PRO A 60 -13.74 10.54 5.35
N MET A 61 -14.38 11.62 4.87
CA MET A 61 -15.44 11.55 3.88
C MET A 61 -14.87 11.45 2.44
N ALA A 62 -13.60 11.80 2.22
CA ALA A 62 -12.95 11.69 0.91
C ALA A 62 -12.94 10.27 0.35
N MET A 63 -12.93 9.24 1.21
CA MET A 63 -13.03 7.84 0.75
C MET A 63 -14.41 7.48 0.17
N SER A 64 -15.44 8.28 0.47
CA SER A 64 -16.81 8.08 -0.05
C SER A 64 -17.17 9.01 -1.21
N ASP A 65 -16.26 9.94 -1.58
CA ASP A 65 -16.37 10.78 -2.75
C ASP A 65 -15.65 10.09 -3.93
N PRO A 66 -16.38 9.65 -4.99
CA PRO A 66 -15.78 8.93 -6.10
C PRO A 66 -14.68 9.73 -6.83
N VAL A 67 -14.80 11.06 -6.92
CA VAL A 67 -13.81 11.91 -7.60
C VAL A 67 -12.52 11.99 -6.79
N LYS A 68 -12.64 12.17 -5.47
CA LYS A 68 -11.48 12.17 -4.58
C LYS A 68 -10.82 10.79 -4.53
N MET A 69 -11.62 9.72 -4.55
CA MET A 69 -11.12 8.35 -4.58
C MET A 69 -10.37 8.04 -5.87
N GLU A 70 -10.89 8.47 -7.02
CA GLU A 70 -10.19 8.34 -8.31
C GLU A 70 -8.85 9.09 -8.30
N ALA A 71 -8.84 10.34 -7.82
CA ALA A 71 -7.60 11.14 -7.74
C ALA A 71 -6.57 10.52 -6.79
N ALA A 72 -7.02 9.95 -5.67
CA ALA A 72 -6.20 9.22 -4.72
C ALA A 72 -5.56 7.99 -5.38
N TRP A 73 -6.37 7.15 -6.04
CA TRP A 73 -5.87 5.97 -6.75
C TRP A 73 -4.88 6.33 -7.85
N LYS A 74 -5.16 7.37 -8.63
CA LYS A 74 -4.24 7.87 -9.65
C LYS A 74 -2.87 8.25 -9.06
N THR A 75 -2.86 9.01 -7.96
CA THR A 75 -1.63 9.43 -7.28
C THR A 75 -0.82 8.23 -6.77
N ILE A 76 -1.52 7.26 -6.17
CA ILE A 76 -0.92 6.01 -5.68
C ILE A 76 -0.35 5.20 -6.85
N MET A 77 -1.07 5.07 -7.97
CA MET A 77 -0.64 4.33 -9.15
C MET A 77 0.59 4.96 -9.81
N GLU A 78 0.64 6.28 -9.94
CA GLU A 78 1.80 7.02 -10.44
C GLU A 78 3.03 6.83 -9.53
N SER A 79 2.82 6.94 -8.21
CA SER A 79 3.90 6.75 -7.22
C SER A 79 4.42 5.31 -7.19
N SER A 80 3.55 4.31 -7.29
CA SER A 80 3.94 2.90 -7.38
C SER A 80 4.64 2.57 -8.70
N GLN A 81 4.29 3.24 -9.80
CA GLN A 81 5.02 3.10 -11.06
C GLN A 81 6.43 3.70 -10.96
N LYS A 82 6.57 4.89 -10.34
CA LYS A 82 7.88 5.48 -10.04
C LYS A 82 8.74 4.54 -9.18
N LEU A 83 8.15 3.93 -8.15
CA LEU A 83 8.84 2.93 -7.32
C LEU A 83 9.34 1.75 -8.16
N LEU A 84 8.52 1.23 -9.09
CA LEU A 84 8.93 0.14 -9.98
C LEU A 84 10.09 0.54 -10.90
N ASP A 85 10.03 1.76 -11.44
CA ASP A 85 11.04 2.25 -12.38
C ASP A 85 12.41 2.33 -11.70
N GLU A 86 12.45 2.86 -10.48
CA GLU A 86 13.64 3.01 -9.63
C GLU A 86 14.03 1.74 -8.85
N SER A 87 13.24 0.67 -8.93
CA SER A 87 13.50 -0.55 -8.15
C SER A 87 14.81 -1.23 -8.58
N PRO A 88 15.68 -1.60 -7.62
CA PRO A 88 16.86 -2.41 -7.93
C PRO A 88 16.46 -3.80 -8.42
N LEU A 89 17.30 -4.42 -9.25
CA LEU A 89 17.01 -5.73 -9.85
C LEU A 89 16.63 -6.80 -8.82
N ALA A 90 17.18 -6.72 -7.61
CA ALA A 90 16.91 -7.63 -6.50
C ALA A 90 15.42 -7.67 -6.08
N VAL A 91 14.67 -6.58 -6.27
CA VAL A 91 13.27 -6.44 -5.82
C VAL A 91 12.31 -5.96 -6.92
N LYS A 92 12.82 -5.57 -8.10
CA LYS A 92 12.02 -5.06 -9.22
C LYS A 92 10.91 -6.01 -9.65
N GLY A 93 11.17 -7.32 -9.65
CA GLY A 93 10.15 -8.33 -9.94
C GLY A 93 9.02 -8.36 -8.92
N ASP A 94 9.34 -8.17 -7.64
CA ASP A 94 8.37 -8.16 -6.55
C ASP A 94 7.52 -6.88 -6.58
N VAL A 95 8.14 -5.72 -6.81
CA VAL A 95 7.43 -4.45 -7.01
C VAL A 95 6.50 -4.52 -8.21
N LYS A 96 6.93 -5.16 -9.30
CA LYS A 96 6.09 -5.35 -10.48
C LYS A 96 4.84 -6.19 -10.16
N LEU A 97 5.00 -7.30 -9.46
CA LEU A 97 3.89 -8.17 -9.08
C LEU A 97 2.87 -7.44 -8.20
N MET A 98 3.34 -6.66 -7.23
CA MET A 98 2.46 -5.84 -6.39
C MET A 98 1.72 -4.78 -7.22
N LEU A 99 2.42 -4.08 -8.12
CA LEU A 99 1.81 -3.08 -9.01
C LEU A 99 0.79 -3.70 -9.96
N ASP A 100 1.04 -4.89 -10.51
CA ASP A 100 0.08 -5.61 -11.36
C ASP A 100 -1.21 -5.93 -10.56
N GLY A 101 -1.08 -6.33 -9.29
CA GLY A 101 -2.21 -6.50 -8.37
C GLY A 101 -2.99 -5.20 -8.14
N MET A 102 -2.29 -4.08 -7.94
CA MET A 102 -2.91 -2.77 -7.82
C MET A 102 -3.67 -2.36 -9.09
N LYS A 103 -3.11 -2.60 -10.28
CA LYS A 103 -3.77 -2.38 -11.58
C LYS A 103 -5.04 -3.22 -11.71
N ALA A 104 -5.03 -4.46 -11.22
CA ALA A 104 -6.21 -5.32 -11.23
C ALA A 104 -7.33 -4.77 -10.31
N MET A 105 -6.98 -4.29 -9.11
CA MET A 105 -7.94 -3.64 -8.21
C MET A 105 -8.48 -2.33 -8.81
N ASP A 106 -7.61 -1.49 -9.36
CA ASP A 106 -7.98 -0.22 -10.01
C ASP A 106 -8.96 -0.45 -11.17
N LYS A 107 -8.77 -1.51 -11.97
CA LYS A 107 -9.73 -1.88 -13.02
C LYS A 107 -11.13 -2.19 -12.48
N ILE A 108 -11.22 -2.84 -11.32
CA ILE A 108 -12.50 -3.07 -10.63
C ILE A 108 -13.08 -1.72 -10.19
N TYR A 109 -12.30 -0.89 -9.50
CA TYR A 109 -12.77 0.44 -9.06
C TYR A 109 -13.26 1.30 -10.24
N ALA A 110 -12.50 1.37 -11.33
CA ALA A 110 -12.85 2.13 -12.53
C ALA A 110 -14.16 1.65 -13.18
N THR A 111 -14.45 0.34 -13.14
CA THR A 111 -15.71 -0.22 -13.65
C THR A 111 -16.93 0.39 -12.94
N TYR A 112 -16.79 0.70 -11.65
CA TYR A 112 -17.82 1.34 -10.83
C TYR A 112 -17.56 2.82 -10.60
N LYS A 113 -16.70 3.45 -11.41
CA LYS A 113 -16.33 4.87 -11.32
C LYS A 113 -15.89 5.26 -9.91
N TYR A 114 -15.18 4.38 -9.22
CA TYR A 114 -14.71 4.56 -7.84
C TYR A 114 -15.84 4.78 -6.81
N ASN A 115 -17.09 4.44 -7.15
CA ASN A 115 -18.22 4.55 -6.24
C ASN A 115 -18.32 3.31 -5.33
N LEU A 116 -17.77 3.42 -4.13
CA LEU A 116 -17.79 2.32 -3.15
C LEU A 116 -19.20 1.88 -2.74
N SER A 117 -20.20 2.75 -2.82
CA SER A 117 -21.58 2.40 -2.47
C SER A 117 -22.21 1.49 -3.52
N GLU A 118 -21.94 1.76 -4.80
CA GLU A 118 -22.36 0.89 -5.91
C GLU A 118 -21.64 -0.45 -5.85
N MET A 119 -20.32 -0.43 -5.63
CA MET A 119 -19.50 -1.63 -5.48
C MET A 119 -20.00 -2.54 -4.36
N LYS A 120 -20.32 -1.96 -3.19
CA LYS A 120 -20.81 -2.70 -2.04
C LYS A 120 -22.14 -3.40 -2.29
N ALA A 121 -22.96 -2.89 -3.21
CA ALA A 121 -24.23 -3.50 -3.58
C ALA A 121 -24.06 -4.74 -4.49
N VAL A 122 -22.85 -5.00 -4.99
CA VAL A 122 -22.53 -6.11 -5.89
C VAL A 122 -21.62 -7.12 -5.20
N PRO A 123 -22.15 -8.27 -4.72
CA PRO A 123 -21.35 -9.26 -3.99
C PRO A 123 -20.09 -9.74 -4.73
N GLN A 124 -20.18 -9.89 -6.05
CA GLN A 124 -19.06 -10.31 -6.89
C GLN A 124 -17.84 -9.38 -6.75
N VAL A 125 -18.05 -8.08 -6.55
CA VAL A 125 -16.94 -7.13 -6.38
C VAL A 125 -16.09 -7.47 -5.16
N ALA A 126 -16.72 -7.90 -4.06
CA ALA A 126 -16.00 -8.32 -2.87
C ALA A 126 -15.22 -9.62 -3.11
N GLU A 127 -15.79 -10.56 -3.87
CA GLU A 127 -15.11 -11.81 -4.25
C GLU A 127 -13.90 -11.55 -5.14
N ASP A 128 -14.05 -10.70 -6.16
CA ASP A 128 -12.98 -10.36 -7.10
C ASP A 128 -11.83 -9.64 -6.40
N LEU A 129 -12.15 -8.66 -5.53
CA LEU A 129 -11.13 -7.99 -4.71
C LEU A 129 -10.42 -8.97 -3.77
N ASN A 130 -11.17 -9.86 -3.11
CA ASN A 130 -10.58 -10.87 -2.24
C ASN A 130 -9.67 -11.85 -3.00
N ALA A 131 -10.03 -12.22 -4.23
CA ALA A 131 -9.20 -13.10 -5.05
C ALA A 131 -7.84 -12.47 -5.36
N ILE A 132 -7.81 -11.16 -5.66
CA ILE A 132 -6.55 -10.43 -5.86
C ILE A 132 -5.72 -10.38 -4.57
N LEU A 133 -6.36 -10.03 -3.44
CA LEU A 133 -5.68 -9.90 -2.15
C LEU A 133 -5.19 -11.25 -1.59
N ALA A 134 -5.85 -12.34 -1.95
CA ALA A 134 -5.48 -13.70 -1.55
C ALA A 134 -4.45 -14.35 -2.48
N ASP A 135 -3.99 -13.66 -3.54
CA ASP A 135 -2.98 -14.19 -4.44
C ASP A 135 -1.66 -14.42 -3.67
N LYS A 136 -1.29 -15.69 -3.53
CA LYS A 136 -0.10 -16.11 -2.78
C LYS A 136 1.20 -15.61 -3.42
N THR A 137 1.21 -15.38 -4.72
CA THR A 137 2.36 -14.85 -5.46
C THR A 137 2.59 -13.39 -5.08
N ILE A 138 1.51 -12.59 -5.06
CA ILE A 138 1.54 -11.20 -4.63
C ILE A 138 1.90 -11.11 -3.14
N ALA A 139 1.30 -11.95 -2.29
CA ALA A 139 1.62 -11.99 -0.87
C ALA A 139 3.11 -12.32 -0.63
N SER A 140 3.65 -13.31 -1.33
CA SER A 140 5.07 -13.69 -1.22
C SER A 140 6.01 -12.58 -1.72
N ALA A 141 5.64 -11.89 -2.81
CA ALA A 141 6.38 -10.74 -3.32
C ALA A 141 6.40 -9.58 -2.31
N SER A 142 5.25 -9.29 -1.69
CA SER A 142 5.13 -8.30 -0.63
C SER A 142 6.05 -8.61 0.56
N GLU A 143 6.12 -9.86 1.01
CA GLU A 143 6.99 -10.22 2.13
C GLU A 143 8.49 -10.11 1.79
N ARG A 144 8.89 -10.47 0.56
CA ARG A 144 10.27 -10.24 0.08
C ARG A 144 10.60 -8.76 -0.03
N PHE A 145 9.69 -7.97 -0.59
CA PHE A 145 9.83 -6.52 -0.65
C PHE A 145 9.99 -5.91 0.75
N LYS A 146 9.11 -6.23 1.71
CA LYS A 146 9.21 -5.75 3.11
C LYS A 146 10.54 -6.13 3.75
N SER A 147 11.00 -7.36 3.53
CA SER A 147 12.31 -7.80 4.02
C SER A 147 13.45 -6.97 3.42
N PHE A 148 13.38 -6.67 2.13
CA PHE A 148 14.34 -5.79 1.45
C PHE A 148 14.30 -4.36 2.02
N MET A 149 13.11 -3.78 2.18
CA MET A 149 12.91 -2.44 2.74
C MET A 149 13.46 -2.33 4.16
N SER A 150 13.18 -3.32 5.01
CA SER A 150 13.67 -3.33 6.38
C SER A 150 15.18 -3.50 6.46
N ALA A 151 15.78 -4.25 5.54
CA ALA A 151 17.23 -4.44 5.51
C ALA A 151 17.98 -3.22 4.98
N ASN A 152 17.41 -2.50 4.01
CA ASN A 152 18.15 -1.51 3.22
C ASN A 152 17.67 -0.07 3.38
N CYS A 153 16.41 0.15 3.73
CA CYS A 153 15.80 1.49 3.80
C CYS A 153 15.46 1.92 5.23
N GLY A 154 15.55 1.01 6.21
CA GLY A 154 15.12 1.28 7.57
C GLY A 154 13.61 1.50 7.72
N LEU A 155 12.84 1.05 6.72
CA LEU A 155 11.38 1.05 6.66
C LEU A 155 10.84 -0.34 7.03
#